data_AF-A0A0B4N0M0-F1
#
_entry.id   AF-A0A0B4N0M0-F1
#
_cell.length_a   1.000
_cell.length_b   1.000
_cell.length_c   1.000
_cell.angle_alpha   90.00
_cell.angle_beta   90.00
_cell.angle_gamma   90.00
#
_symmetry.space_group_name_H-M   'P 1'
#
loop_
_entity.id
_entity.type
_entity.pdbx_description
1 polymer ?
#
loop_
_entity_poly.entity_id
_entity_poly.type
_entity_poly.pdbx_seq_one_letter_code
_entity_poly.pdbx_strand_id
1 'polypeptide(L)'
;MSIACENIFSAPPPGKVRDNSGKFRYNGKNIPGRHAPPAEAEMDQIASFQVNHSLLGPGIYVSRRDGGEKNPVTTFDLRVTRPNREPAMDMAAVHTIEHLGATYLRNSPRKDEVIYFGPMGCRTGFYLVMFGRLDSESILPLIRETFAFVASFEGEIPGARPAECGNYREHNLTNAQYYARMYLRALEHPCLVYPD
;
A
#
# COMPACT_ATOMS: atom_id res chain seq x y z
N MET A 1 -4.47 21.05 -22.24
CA MET A 1 -3.19 21.76 -22.10
C MET A 1 -2.21 20.78 -21.48
N SER A 2 -1.44 20.07 -22.31
CA SER A 2 -0.49 19.04 -21.86
C SER A 2 0.83 19.73 -21.57
N ILE A 3 1.25 19.76 -20.31
CA ILE A 3 2.62 20.12 -19.97
C ILE A 3 3.41 18.82 -20.08
N ALA A 4 4.16 18.68 -21.18
CA ALA A 4 5.09 17.57 -21.34
C ALA A 4 6.15 17.66 -20.23
N CYS A 5 6.25 16.60 -19.43
CA CYS A 5 7.22 16.43 -18.34
C CYS A 5 8.67 16.20 -18.85
N GLU A 6 9.03 16.71 -20.03
CA GLU A 6 10.23 16.28 -20.76
C GLU A 6 11.50 17.08 -20.43
N ASN A 7 11.44 18.10 -19.57
CA ASN A 7 12.60 19.00 -19.34
C ASN A 7 13.12 19.09 -17.89
N ILE A 8 12.90 18.06 -17.05
CA ILE A 8 13.42 18.09 -15.67
C ILE A 8 14.93 17.75 -15.60
N PHE A 9 15.49 17.10 -16.62
CA PHE A 9 16.91 16.67 -16.60
C PHE A 9 17.90 17.68 -17.20
N SER A 10 17.43 18.72 -17.89
CA SER A 10 18.27 19.69 -18.60
C SER A 10 18.38 21.06 -17.91
N ALA A 11 17.45 21.39 -17.01
CA ALA A 11 17.51 22.61 -16.21
C ALA A 11 18.04 22.34 -14.80
N PRO A 12 18.95 23.17 -14.24
CA PRO A 12 19.29 23.07 -12.84
C PRO A 12 18.01 23.29 -12.00
N PRO A 13 17.81 22.53 -10.90
CA PRO A 13 16.62 22.70 -10.08
C PRO A 13 16.52 24.15 -9.58
N PRO A 14 15.30 24.73 -9.53
CA PRO A 14 15.10 26.13 -9.18
C PRO A 14 15.78 26.46 -7.84
N GLY A 15 16.54 27.56 -7.81
CA GLY A 15 17.25 28.02 -6.61
C GLY A 15 18.72 27.60 -6.47
N LYS A 16 19.29 26.86 -7.43
CA LYS A 16 20.74 26.61 -7.47
C LYS A 16 21.49 27.69 -8.28
N VAL A 17 22.54 28.25 -7.69
CA VAL A 17 23.48 29.20 -8.33
C VAL A 17 24.85 28.51 -8.43
N ARG A 18 25.63 28.81 -9.47
CA ARG A 18 27.01 28.34 -9.55
C ARG A 18 27.86 29.09 -8.52
N ASP A 19 28.58 28.34 -7.68
CA ASP A 19 29.62 28.91 -6.83
C ASP A 19 30.88 29.24 -7.66
N ASN A 20 31.85 29.90 -7.03
CA ASN A 20 33.11 30.28 -7.68
C ASN A 20 33.96 29.08 -8.17
N SER A 21 33.57 27.84 -7.82
CA SER A 21 34.17 26.59 -8.32
C SER A 21 33.38 25.97 -9.49
N GLY A 22 32.34 26.65 -9.97
CA GLY A 22 31.49 26.20 -11.07
C GLY A 22 30.43 25.16 -10.66
N LYS A 23 30.34 24.80 -9.37
CA LYS A 23 29.35 23.81 -8.85
C LYS A 23 28.04 24.49 -8.50
N PHE A 24 26.92 23.86 -8.86
CA PHE A 24 25.58 24.34 -8.50
C PHE A 24 25.30 24.09 -7.01
N ARG A 25 25.17 25.18 -6.22
CA ARG A 25 24.74 25.15 -4.82
C ARG A 25 23.40 25.86 -4.65
N TYR A 26 22.57 25.41 -3.72
CA TYR A 26 21.39 26.17 -3.34
C TYR A 26 21.84 27.51 -2.71
N ASN A 27 21.25 28.61 -3.16
CA ASN A 27 21.45 29.88 -2.50
C ASN A 27 20.87 29.74 -1.08
N GLY A 28 21.65 30.00 -0.04
CA GLY A 28 21.27 29.79 1.37
C GLY A 28 20.17 30.72 1.89
N LYS A 29 19.30 31.23 1.01
CA LYS A 29 18.19 32.11 1.33
C LYS A 29 16.89 31.48 0.84
N ASN A 30 16.02 31.15 1.80
CA ASN A 30 14.59 30.90 1.69
C ASN A 30 14.10 30.34 0.35
N ILE A 31 14.05 29.01 0.26
CA ILE A 31 13.25 28.33 -0.78
C ILE A 31 11.78 28.74 -0.53
N PRO A 32 11.13 29.45 -1.48
CA PRO A 32 9.73 29.84 -1.31
C PRO A 32 8.84 28.60 -1.10
N GLY A 33 7.97 28.63 -0.09
CA GLY A 33 7.04 27.52 0.22
C GLY A 33 7.60 26.43 1.14
N ARG A 34 8.81 26.58 1.68
CA ARG A 34 9.33 25.64 2.69
C ARG A 34 8.78 26.00 4.07
N HIS A 35 7.61 25.46 4.42
CA HIS A 35 7.16 25.44 5.81
C HIS A 35 8.09 24.52 6.61
N ALA A 36 8.53 24.99 7.79
CA ALA A 36 9.19 24.10 8.73
C ALA A 36 8.20 22.97 9.11
N PRO A 37 8.66 21.72 9.22
CA PRO A 37 7.78 20.66 9.73
C PRO A 37 7.31 21.04 11.15
N PRO A 38 6.10 20.62 11.55
CA PRO A 38 5.63 20.80 12.92
C PRO A 38 6.64 20.25 13.92
N ALA A 39 6.69 20.86 15.12
CA ALA A 39 7.54 20.34 16.17
C ALA A 39 7.12 18.91 16.53
N GLU A 40 8.06 18.06 16.95
CA GLU A 40 7.78 16.64 17.19
C GLU A 40 6.66 16.41 18.21
N ALA A 41 6.57 17.28 19.23
CA ALA A 41 5.52 17.27 20.25
C ALA A 41 4.12 17.66 19.74
N GLU A 42 4.01 18.19 18.52
CA GLU A 42 2.76 18.62 17.88
C GLU A 42 2.28 17.64 16.80
N MET A 43 3.03 16.56 16.52
CA MET A 43 2.67 15.60 15.47
C MET A 43 1.76 14.49 16.01
N ASP A 44 0.54 14.44 15.49
CA ASP A 44 -0.34 13.31 15.72
C ASP A 44 0.24 12.04 15.07
N GLN A 45 0.29 10.95 15.84
CA GLN A 45 0.65 9.65 15.31
C GLN A 45 -0.44 9.15 14.37
N ILE A 46 -0.04 8.70 13.17
CA ILE A 46 -0.96 8.00 12.29
C ILE A 46 -1.41 6.68 12.92
N ALA A 47 -2.62 6.23 12.59
CA ALA A 47 -3.26 5.07 13.22
C ALA A 47 -2.38 3.81 13.28
N SER A 48 -1.58 3.53 12.23
CA SER A 48 -0.68 2.37 12.24
C SER A 48 0.39 2.46 13.34
N PHE A 49 0.86 3.64 13.72
CA PHE A 49 1.93 3.80 14.72
C PHE A 49 1.43 3.58 16.15
N GLN A 50 0.12 3.56 16.35
CA GLN A 50 -0.51 3.32 17.65
C GLN A 50 -0.68 1.81 17.95
N VAL A 51 -0.29 0.93 17.01
CA VAL A 51 -0.40 -0.54 17.16
C VAL A 51 0.96 -1.14 17.53
N ASN A 52 0.96 -2.05 18.52
CA ASN A 52 2.15 -2.81 18.89
C ASN A 52 2.47 -3.90 17.85
N HIS A 53 3.35 -3.57 16.90
CA HIS A 53 3.75 -4.49 15.83
C HIS A 53 4.49 -5.74 16.32
N SER A 54 5.04 -5.74 17.53
CA SER A 54 5.71 -6.92 18.12
C SER A 54 4.72 -8.04 18.43
N LEU A 55 3.45 -7.70 18.68
CA LEU A 55 2.38 -8.64 18.99
C LEU A 55 1.55 -8.99 17.74
N LEU A 56 1.59 -8.14 16.72
CA LEU A 56 0.75 -8.25 15.54
C LEU A 56 1.01 -9.52 14.73
N GLY A 57 -0.05 -10.27 14.43
CA GLY A 57 -0.02 -11.50 13.63
C GLY A 57 -0.69 -11.33 12.26
N PRO A 58 -0.69 -12.38 11.42
CA PRO A 58 -1.48 -12.37 10.20
C PRO A 58 -2.98 -12.29 10.52
N GLY A 59 -3.71 -11.45 9.80
CA GLY A 59 -5.11 -11.17 10.12
C GLY A 59 -5.71 -10.07 9.26
N ILE A 60 -6.91 -9.65 9.63
CA ILE A 60 -7.65 -8.54 9.00
C ILE A 60 -8.04 -7.60 10.12
N TYR A 61 -7.56 -6.36 10.09
CA TYR A 61 -7.81 -5.41 11.17
C TYR A 61 -8.44 -4.13 10.62
N VAL A 62 -9.40 -3.56 11.34
CA VAL A 62 -9.83 -2.18 11.07
C VAL A 62 -8.71 -1.25 11.52
N SER A 63 -7.98 -0.68 10.56
CA SER A 63 -6.89 0.26 10.84
C SER A 63 -7.42 1.61 11.28
N ARG A 64 -8.41 2.14 10.58
CA ARG A 64 -9.07 3.41 10.93
C ARG A 64 -10.41 3.55 10.21
N ARG A 65 -11.21 4.51 10.67
CA ARG A 65 -12.45 4.94 10.03
C ARG A 65 -12.42 6.45 9.82
N ASP A 66 -12.65 6.87 8.59
CA ASP A 66 -12.66 8.26 8.14
C ASP A 66 -14.07 8.68 7.69
N GLY A 67 -14.29 9.97 7.42
CA GLY A 67 -15.50 10.49 6.75
C GLY A 67 -16.77 10.61 7.60
N GLY A 68 -16.71 10.26 8.89
CA GLY A 68 -17.80 10.48 9.86
C GLY A 68 -19.02 9.61 9.62
N GLU A 69 -20.22 10.12 9.96
CA GLU A 69 -21.49 9.42 9.76
C GLU A 69 -22.02 9.51 8.33
N LYS A 70 -21.73 10.60 7.61
CA LYS A 70 -22.30 10.87 6.29
C LYS A 70 -21.68 10.03 5.19
N ASN A 71 -20.35 9.95 5.15
CA ASN A 71 -19.59 9.24 4.12
C ASN A 71 -18.50 8.38 4.76
N PRO A 72 -18.89 7.34 5.52
CA PRO A 72 -17.91 6.53 6.23
C PRO A 72 -16.98 5.83 5.24
N VAL A 73 -15.69 5.81 5.57
CA VAL A 73 -14.66 5.04 4.87
C VAL A 73 -13.92 4.20 5.90
N THR A 74 -13.78 2.91 5.63
CA THR A 74 -13.03 2.00 6.49
C THR A 74 -11.74 1.60 5.79
N THR A 75 -10.60 1.77 6.47
CA THR A 75 -9.30 1.25 6.02
C THR A 75 -8.97 -0.01 6.80
N PHE A 76 -8.67 -1.09 6.08
CA PHE A 76 -8.29 -2.38 6.60
C PHE A 76 -6.80 -2.65 6.43
N ASP A 77 -6.16 -3.10 7.50
CA ASP A 77 -4.83 -3.70 7.50
C ASP A 77 -4.99 -5.20 7.23
N LEU A 78 -4.57 -5.63 6.05
CA LEU A 78 -4.50 -7.03 5.65
C LEU A 78 -3.09 -7.54 5.93
N ARG A 79 -2.88 -8.03 7.14
CA ARG A 79 -1.56 -8.44 7.60
C ARG A 79 -1.25 -9.85 7.13
N VAL A 80 -0.24 -10.01 6.27
CA VAL A 80 0.14 -11.30 5.68
C VAL A 80 1.24 -11.99 6.50
N THR A 81 2.24 -11.23 6.96
CA THR A 81 3.36 -11.77 7.75
C THR A 81 3.47 -11.09 9.11
N ARG A 82 4.06 -11.79 10.08
CA ARG A 82 4.36 -11.26 11.42
C ARG A 82 5.46 -10.19 11.32
N PRO A 83 5.16 -8.91 11.65
CA PRO A 83 6.17 -7.86 11.60
C PRO A 83 7.40 -8.21 12.45
N ASN A 84 8.59 -8.01 11.88
CA ASN A 84 9.90 -8.21 12.51
C ASN A 84 10.20 -9.64 13.03
N ARG A 85 9.31 -10.61 12.77
CA ARG A 85 9.43 -12.01 13.22
C ARG A 85 9.40 -13.00 12.07
N GLU A 86 8.82 -12.61 10.94
CA GLU A 86 8.86 -13.33 9.68
C GLU A 86 9.51 -12.46 8.61
N PRO A 87 10.17 -13.07 7.60
CA PRO A 87 10.66 -12.33 6.45
C PRO A 87 9.54 -11.51 5.80
N ALA A 88 9.86 -10.27 5.47
CA ALA A 88 8.98 -9.46 4.64
C ALA A 88 8.85 -10.11 3.25
N MET A 89 7.69 -9.92 2.61
CA MET A 89 7.47 -10.41 1.26
C MET A 89 8.45 -9.77 0.27
N ASP A 90 8.91 -10.54 -0.71
CA ASP A 90 9.72 -9.98 -1.79
C ASP A 90 8.89 -9.02 -2.66
N MET A 91 9.54 -8.00 -3.23
CA MET A 91 8.83 -6.95 -3.97
C MET A 91 8.08 -7.48 -5.18
N ALA A 92 8.64 -8.45 -5.90
CA ALA A 92 8.01 -9.01 -7.09
C ALA A 92 6.72 -9.77 -6.75
N ALA A 93 6.69 -10.49 -5.62
CA ALA A 93 5.47 -11.11 -5.09
C ALA A 93 4.45 -10.06 -4.65
N VAL A 94 4.87 -9.05 -3.87
CA VAL A 94 4.00 -7.96 -3.41
C VAL A 94 3.31 -7.26 -4.57
N HIS A 95 4.09 -6.89 -5.59
CA HIS A 95 3.61 -6.21 -6.78
C HIS A 95 2.68 -7.09 -7.64
N THR A 96 2.95 -8.39 -7.70
CA THR A 96 2.04 -9.33 -8.39
C THR A 96 0.72 -9.51 -7.63
N ILE A 97 0.76 -9.57 -6.29
CA ILE A 97 -0.46 -9.61 -5.46
C ILE A 97 -1.24 -8.31 -5.60
N GLU A 98 -0.58 -7.15 -5.66
CA GLU A 98 -1.21 -5.85 -5.93
C GLU A 98 -2.04 -5.89 -7.23
N HIS A 99 -1.42 -6.29 -8.35
CA HIS A 99 -2.10 -6.39 -9.64
C HIS A 99 -3.29 -7.35 -9.62
N LEU A 100 -3.08 -8.57 -9.14
CA LEU A 100 -4.11 -9.62 -9.13
C LEU A 100 -5.24 -9.31 -8.13
N GLY A 101 -4.89 -8.83 -6.94
CA GLY A 101 -5.84 -8.44 -5.91
C GLY A 101 -6.69 -7.26 -6.35
N ALA A 102 -6.09 -6.21 -6.91
CA ALA A 102 -6.83 -5.08 -7.47
C ALA A 102 -7.75 -5.52 -8.63
N THR A 103 -7.27 -6.41 -9.50
CA THR A 103 -8.07 -6.98 -10.60
C THR A 103 -9.29 -7.71 -10.07
N TYR A 104 -9.12 -8.62 -9.10
CA TYR A 104 -10.23 -9.36 -8.52
C TYR A 104 -11.24 -8.44 -7.84
N LEU A 105 -10.76 -7.56 -6.96
CA LEU A 105 -11.61 -6.67 -6.16
C LEU A 105 -12.49 -5.78 -7.06
N ARG A 106 -11.93 -5.25 -8.16
CA ARG A 106 -12.66 -4.44 -9.15
C ARG A 106 -13.67 -5.22 -10.00
N ASN A 107 -13.63 -6.54 -9.96
CA ASN A 107 -14.58 -7.43 -10.64
C ASN A 107 -15.46 -8.23 -9.66
N SER A 108 -15.32 -7.98 -8.36
CA SER A 108 -16.12 -8.65 -7.32
C SER A 108 -17.53 -8.08 -7.20
N PRO A 109 -18.46 -8.78 -6.52
CA PRO A 109 -19.78 -8.24 -6.18
C PRO A 109 -19.73 -6.93 -5.35
N ARG A 110 -18.62 -6.66 -4.67
CA ARG A 110 -18.41 -5.47 -3.83
C ARG A 110 -17.52 -4.41 -4.49
N LYS A 111 -17.31 -4.47 -5.81
CA LYS A 111 -16.43 -3.57 -6.56
C LYS A 111 -16.72 -2.08 -6.34
N ASP A 112 -18.00 -1.72 -6.17
CA ASP A 112 -18.43 -0.33 -6.02
C ASP A 112 -18.14 0.23 -4.61
N GLU A 113 -17.82 -0.65 -3.65
CA GLU A 113 -17.37 -0.28 -2.31
C GLU A 113 -15.85 -0.08 -2.24
N VAL A 114 -15.08 -0.63 -3.19
CA VAL A 114 -13.61 -0.63 -3.14
C VAL A 114 -13.03 0.69 -3.66
N ILE A 115 -12.33 1.41 -2.78
CA ILE A 115 -11.63 2.67 -3.11
C ILE A 115 -10.20 2.35 -3.57
N TYR A 116 -9.45 1.60 -2.76
CA TYR A 116 -8.03 1.36 -2.99
C TYR A 116 -7.60 0.00 -2.41
N PHE A 117 -6.71 -0.69 -3.11
CA PHE A 117 -5.98 -1.84 -2.61
C PHE A 117 -4.52 -1.66 -2.99
N GLY A 118 -3.61 -1.72 -2.02
CA GLY A 118 -2.20 -1.59 -2.33
C GLY A 118 -1.27 -1.96 -1.18
N PRO A 119 0.02 -2.13 -1.49
CA PRO A 119 0.97 -2.71 -0.56
C PRO A 119 1.39 -1.73 0.54
N MET A 120 1.73 -2.27 1.70
CA MET A 120 2.44 -1.52 2.72
C MET A 120 3.92 -1.46 2.39
N GLY A 121 4.57 -0.31 2.61
CA GLY A 121 6.02 -0.15 2.36
C GLY A 121 6.91 -1.09 3.19
N CYS A 122 6.44 -1.60 4.32
CA CYS A 122 7.14 -2.61 5.11
C CYS A 122 7.02 -4.04 4.54
N ARG A 123 6.20 -4.24 3.49
CA ARG A 123 6.02 -5.51 2.75
C ARG A 123 5.54 -6.69 3.61
N THR A 124 4.80 -6.40 4.67
CA THR A 124 4.21 -7.43 5.54
C THR A 124 2.69 -7.52 5.39
N GLY A 125 2.09 -6.71 4.51
CA GLY A 125 0.65 -6.70 4.28
C GLY A 125 0.22 -5.68 3.23
N PHE A 126 -1.08 -5.50 3.12
CA PHE A 126 -1.74 -4.59 2.19
C PHE A 126 -2.77 -3.73 2.94
N TYR A 127 -3.04 -2.53 2.43
CA TYR A 127 -4.21 -1.77 2.83
C TYR A 127 -5.34 -1.97 1.83
N LEU A 128 -6.55 -2.22 2.34
CA LEU A 128 -7.80 -2.15 1.58
C LEU A 128 -8.63 -1.00 2.14
N VAL A 129 -9.05 -0.07 1.28
CA VAL A 129 -9.89 1.07 1.64
C VAL A 129 -11.25 0.88 0.98
N MET A 130 -12.32 0.93 1.77
CA MET A 130 -13.68 0.74 1.29
C MET A 130 -14.63 1.81 1.82
N PHE A 131 -15.64 2.14 1.03
CA PHE A 131 -16.80 2.88 1.52
C PHE A 131 -17.56 2.05 2.55
N GLY A 132 -18.20 2.72 3.51
CA GLY A 132 -18.99 2.10 4.56
C GLY A 132 -18.28 2.07 5.92
N ARG A 133 -19.10 1.91 6.97
CA ARG A 133 -18.64 1.61 8.33
C ARG A 133 -18.63 0.10 8.51
N LEU A 134 -17.55 -0.51 8.07
CA LEU A 134 -17.40 -1.95 7.99
C LEU A 134 -16.55 -2.47 9.17
N ASP A 135 -16.62 -3.77 9.41
CA ASP A 135 -15.78 -4.50 10.35
C ASP A 135 -15.00 -5.61 9.63
N SER A 136 -13.95 -6.12 10.28
CA SER A 136 -13.06 -7.13 9.69
C SER A 136 -13.78 -8.43 9.33
N GLU A 137 -14.79 -8.81 10.12
CA GLU A 137 -15.57 -10.03 9.90
C GLU A 137 -16.40 -9.93 8.61
N SER A 138 -17.05 -8.79 8.39
CA SER A 138 -17.90 -8.52 7.22
C SER A 138 -17.15 -8.56 5.88
N ILE A 139 -15.82 -8.34 5.88
CA ILE A 139 -14.99 -8.40 4.67
C ILE A 139 -14.19 -9.70 4.55
N LEU A 140 -14.17 -10.55 5.59
CA LEU A 140 -13.40 -11.79 5.58
C LEU A 140 -13.71 -12.69 4.36
N PRO A 141 -14.98 -12.88 3.92
CA PRO A 141 -15.26 -13.63 2.70
C PRO A 141 -14.61 -13.01 1.46
N LEU A 142 -14.74 -11.70 1.27
CA LEU A 142 -14.15 -10.97 0.14
C LEU A 142 -12.62 -11.13 0.10
N ILE A 143 -11.95 -11.05 1.26
CA ILE A 143 -10.49 -11.21 1.33
C ILE A 143 -10.09 -12.66 1.03
N ARG A 144 -10.81 -13.65 1.57
CA ARG A 144 -10.55 -15.06 1.25
C ARG A 144 -10.71 -15.32 -0.24
N GLU A 145 -11.76 -14.80 -0.88
CA GLU A 145 -11.95 -14.95 -2.32
C GLU A 145 -10.86 -14.24 -3.14
N THR A 146 -10.46 -13.04 -2.72
CA THR A 146 -9.38 -12.28 -3.37
C THR A 146 -8.07 -13.05 -3.33
N PHE A 147 -7.66 -13.57 -2.18
CA PHE A 147 -6.42 -14.31 -2.06
C PHE A 147 -6.53 -15.73 -2.62
N ALA A 148 -7.72 -16.34 -2.66
CA ALA A 148 -7.94 -17.59 -3.38
C ALA A 148 -7.72 -17.40 -4.89
N PHE A 149 -8.25 -16.32 -5.46
CA PHE A 149 -7.99 -15.95 -6.85
C PHE A 149 -6.50 -15.76 -7.12
N VAL A 150 -5.77 -15.02 -6.27
CA VAL A 150 -4.32 -14.87 -6.40
C VAL A 150 -3.60 -16.23 -6.32
N ALA A 151 -4.00 -17.09 -5.38
CA ALA A 151 -3.38 -18.39 -5.13
C ALA A 151 -3.57 -19.40 -6.27
N SER A 152 -4.67 -19.29 -7.02
CA SER A 152 -5.01 -20.17 -8.15
C SER A 152 -4.85 -19.50 -9.52
N PHE A 153 -4.38 -18.25 -9.58
CA PHE A 153 -4.29 -17.51 -10.84
C PHE A 153 -3.32 -18.20 -11.80
N GLU A 154 -3.77 -18.35 -13.05
CA GLU A 154 -2.98 -18.84 -14.16
C GLU A 154 -3.07 -17.86 -15.33
N GLY A 155 -2.02 -17.79 -16.15
CA GLY A 155 -1.95 -16.93 -17.33
C GLY A 155 -1.13 -15.65 -17.14
N GLU A 156 -1.35 -14.68 -18.04
CA GLU A 156 -0.65 -13.40 -18.02
C GLU A 156 -1.16 -12.51 -16.87
N ILE A 157 -0.26 -11.94 -16.09
CA ILE A 157 -0.61 -10.99 -15.02
C ILE A 157 -1.20 -9.72 -15.67
N PRO A 158 -2.45 -9.33 -15.35
CA PRO A 158 -3.06 -8.12 -15.89
C PRO A 158 -2.24 -6.88 -15.59
N GLY A 159 -2.07 -6.00 -16.57
CA GLY A 159 -1.29 -4.76 -16.42
C GLY A 159 0.23 -4.95 -16.32
N ALA A 160 0.76 -6.17 -16.42
CA ALA A 160 2.21 -6.43 -16.42
C ALA A 160 2.86 -6.15 -17.79
N ARG A 161 2.60 -4.97 -18.35
CA ARG A 161 3.13 -4.51 -19.64
C ARG A 161 3.78 -3.13 -19.51
N PRO A 162 4.76 -2.77 -20.36
CA PRO A 162 5.47 -1.48 -20.25
C PRO A 162 4.57 -0.25 -20.25
N ALA A 163 3.44 -0.29 -20.94
CA ALA A 163 2.48 0.83 -21.02
C ALA A 163 1.57 0.95 -19.79
N GLU A 164 1.48 -0.10 -18.96
CA GLU A 164 0.46 -0.25 -17.92
C GLU A 164 1.07 -0.32 -16.51
N CYS A 165 2.37 -0.61 -16.40
CA CYS A 165 3.08 -0.74 -15.14
C CYS A 165 4.43 0.00 -15.17
N GLY A 166 4.68 0.78 -14.11
CA GLY A 166 5.93 1.53 -13.95
C GLY A 166 7.17 0.65 -13.78
N ASN A 167 7.02 -0.62 -13.39
CA ASN A 167 8.09 -1.61 -13.31
C ASN A 167 7.62 -3.01 -13.72
N TYR A 168 7.12 -3.16 -14.96
CA TYR A 168 6.49 -4.39 -15.47
C TYR A 168 7.37 -5.66 -15.44
N ARG A 169 8.68 -5.55 -15.17
CA ARG A 169 9.61 -6.70 -15.10
C ARG A 169 9.71 -7.28 -13.70
N GLU A 170 9.25 -6.56 -12.67
CA GLU A 170 9.32 -6.98 -11.27
C GLU A 170 8.04 -7.73 -10.86
N HIS A 171 7.79 -8.87 -11.48
CA HIS A 171 6.69 -9.76 -11.14
C HIS A 171 7.17 -11.18 -10.84
N ASN A 172 6.50 -11.85 -9.91
CA ASN A 172 6.73 -13.25 -9.57
C ASN A 172 5.41 -13.90 -9.13
N LEU A 173 4.76 -14.58 -10.08
CA LEU A 173 3.49 -15.27 -9.84
C LEU A 173 3.62 -16.40 -8.81
N THR A 174 4.69 -17.20 -8.91
CA THR A 174 4.89 -18.35 -8.02
C THR A 174 5.00 -17.91 -6.55
N ASN A 175 5.75 -16.85 -6.27
CA ASN A 175 5.86 -16.33 -4.90
C ASN A 175 4.57 -15.63 -4.45
N ALA A 176 3.90 -14.90 -5.34
CA ALA A 176 2.58 -14.31 -5.02
C ALA A 176 1.57 -15.38 -4.58
N GLN A 177 1.50 -16.48 -5.33
CA GLN A 177 0.66 -17.62 -5.00
C GLN A 177 1.07 -18.29 -3.67
N TYR A 178 2.38 -18.38 -3.39
CA TYR A 178 2.88 -18.90 -2.11
C TYR A 178 2.39 -18.08 -0.92
N TYR A 179 2.57 -16.75 -0.96
CA TYR A 179 2.11 -15.85 0.10
C TYR A 179 0.59 -15.84 0.21
N ALA A 180 -0.13 -15.91 -0.91
CA ALA A 180 -1.58 -16.00 -0.90
C ALA A 180 -2.07 -17.27 -0.19
N ARG A 181 -1.49 -18.44 -0.49
CA ARG A 181 -1.80 -19.70 0.22
C ARG A 181 -1.41 -19.65 1.70
N MET A 182 -0.31 -19.01 2.05
CA MET A 182 0.05 -18.79 3.46
C MET A 182 -1.00 -17.95 4.18
N TYR A 183 -1.42 -16.84 3.57
CA TYR A 183 -2.39 -15.95 4.19
C TYR A 183 -3.75 -16.62 4.32
N LEU A 184 -4.22 -17.35 3.30
CA LEU A 184 -5.47 -18.11 3.38
C LEU A 184 -5.49 -19.09 4.56
N ARG A 185 -4.39 -19.81 4.79
CA ARG A 185 -4.26 -20.70 5.96
C ARG A 185 -4.35 -19.93 7.27
N ALA A 186 -3.71 -18.78 7.37
CA ALA A 186 -3.84 -17.93 8.56
C ALA A 186 -5.28 -17.43 8.77
N LEU A 187 -6.01 -17.18 7.68
CA LEU A 187 -7.40 -16.76 7.71
C LEU A 187 -8.38 -17.89 8.03
N GLU A 188 -7.97 -19.16 8.17
CA GLU A 188 -8.82 -20.23 8.71
C GLU A 188 -9.21 -19.96 10.17
N HIS A 189 -8.29 -19.36 10.93
CA HIS A 189 -8.48 -18.89 12.30
C HIS A 189 -8.01 -17.43 12.43
N PRO A 190 -8.78 -16.48 11.88
CA PRO A 190 -8.28 -15.13 11.65
C PRO A 190 -8.20 -14.32 12.94
N CYS A 191 -7.12 -13.55 13.09
CA CYS A 191 -7.10 -12.42 14.02
C CYS A 191 -7.86 -11.24 13.39
N LEU A 192 -8.93 -10.79 14.05
CA LEU A 192 -9.81 -9.73 13.52
C LEU A 192 -9.72 -8.39 14.28
N VAL A 193 -9.05 -8.41 15.44
CA VAL A 193 -8.89 -7.28 16.35
C VAL A 193 -7.41 -7.14 16.69
N TYR A 194 -6.90 -5.91 16.72
CA TYR A 194 -5.51 -5.67 17.08
C TYR A 194 -5.23 -6.20 18.50
N PRO A 195 -4.03 -6.75 18.73
CA PRO A 195 -3.63 -7.10 20.09
C PRO A 195 -3.50 -5.82 20.94
N ASP A 196 -3.92 -5.92 22.19
CA ASP A 196 -3.71 -4.90 23.23
C ASP A 196 -2.22 -4.71 23.56
#